data_AF-A0A915Z2D3-F1
#
_entry.id   AF-A0A915Z2D3-F1
#
_cell.length_a   1.000
_cell.length_b   1.000
_cell.length_c   1.000
_cell.angle_alpha   90.00
_cell.angle_beta   90.00
_cell.angle_gamma   90.00
#
_symmetry.space_group_name_H-M   'P 1'
#
loop_
_entity.id
_entity.type
_entity.pdbx_description
1 polymer ?
#
loop_
_entity_poly.entity_id
_entity_poly.type
_entity_poly.pdbx_seq_one_letter_code
_entity_poly.pdbx_strand_id
1 'polypeptide(L)'
;MQDIEYTNEWVNWIEEAVDKEYFKYYEYQQFNNIQHIGTGGFGKVYRANWKNSEKKFALKSFFSLDNITVKEIVRELKIQRDVDFHDNIIRCYGITKLESDNHNNYWLVMEYADGGNLRCYLKKNFSRLTWDDKYNMAYQLSCAVSCLHNEGIVHRDLHSGEQYDVGLALDISQGIRETIVPDTPNEYIKIYTKCWDGEPDNRPTIYQNLMRLL
;
A
#
# COMPACT_ATOMS: atom_id res chain seq x y z
N MET A 1 -12.96 0.56 30.70
CA MET A 1 -12.55 1.92 31.14
C MET A 1 -11.14 2.27 30.67
N GLN A 2 -10.17 1.35 30.64
CA GLN A 2 -8.84 1.61 30.07
C GLN A 2 -8.84 1.90 28.55
N ASP A 3 -9.72 1.29 27.74
CA ASP A 3 -9.70 1.49 26.27
C ASP A 3 -10.14 2.89 25.79
N ILE A 4 -10.95 3.60 26.59
CA ILE A 4 -11.47 4.93 26.22
C ILE A 4 -10.38 6.00 26.40
N GLU A 5 -9.48 5.83 27.38
CA GLU A 5 -8.45 6.81 27.71
C GLU A 5 -7.28 6.76 26.70
N TYR A 6 -6.90 5.58 26.20
CA TYR A 6 -5.83 5.42 25.21
C TYR A 6 -6.22 5.83 23.78
N THR A 7 -7.51 5.73 23.42
CA THR A 7 -8.00 6.17 22.10
C THR A 7 -7.77 7.67 21.91
N ASN A 8 -7.75 8.44 23.00
CA ASN A 8 -7.55 9.87 22.95
C ASN A 8 -6.10 10.28 22.62
N GLU A 9 -5.07 9.50 22.98
CA GLU A 9 -3.67 9.93 22.75
C GLU A 9 -3.35 10.07 21.25
N TRP A 10 -3.65 9.04 20.46
CA TRP A 10 -3.34 9.04 19.03
C TRP A 10 -4.26 9.94 18.22
N VAL A 11 -5.51 10.10 18.66
CA VAL A 11 -6.43 11.10 18.10
C VAL A 11 -5.90 12.50 18.37
N ASN A 12 -5.47 12.80 19.60
CA ASN A 12 -4.85 14.07 19.95
C ASN A 12 -3.57 14.31 19.13
N TRP A 13 -2.76 13.28 18.90
CA TRP A 13 -1.59 13.39 18.03
C TRP A 13 -1.97 13.79 16.60
N ILE A 14 -3.05 13.22 16.05
CA ILE A 14 -3.54 13.58 14.71
C ILE A 14 -3.99 15.04 14.69
N GLU A 15 -4.83 15.45 15.63
CA GLU A 15 -5.35 16.82 15.68
C GLU A 15 -4.20 17.83 15.89
N GLU A 16 -3.25 17.56 16.79
CA GLU A 16 -2.08 18.41 17.02
C GLU A 16 -1.16 18.47 15.78
N ALA A 17 -1.04 17.38 15.04
CA ALA A 17 -0.25 17.35 13.80
C ALA A 17 -0.96 18.10 12.65
N VAL A 18 -2.29 18.14 12.61
CA VAL A 18 -3.05 19.03 11.72
C VAL A 18 -2.82 20.48 12.10
N ASP A 19 -2.97 20.83 13.39
CA ASP A 19 -2.83 22.20 13.89
C ASP A 19 -1.41 22.76 13.67
N LYS A 20 -0.39 21.89 13.73
CA LYS A 20 1.01 22.23 13.43
C LYS A 20 1.36 22.13 11.95
N GLU A 21 0.38 21.87 11.08
CA GLU A 21 0.54 21.76 9.62
C GLU A 21 1.55 20.68 9.19
N TYR A 22 1.73 19.62 9.98
CA TYR A 22 2.62 18.50 9.62
C TYR A 22 2.08 17.68 8.45
N PHE A 23 0.76 17.68 8.27
CA PHE A 23 0.11 17.17 7.07
C PHE A 23 -1.16 17.97 6.80
N LYS A 24 -1.59 17.96 5.54
CA LYS A 24 -2.73 18.76 5.11
C LYS A 24 -4.04 18.12 5.56
N TYR A 25 -4.88 18.93 6.20
CA TYR A 25 -6.29 18.62 6.37
C TYR A 25 -7.08 19.05 5.14
N TYR A 26 -7.91 18.16 4.63
CA TYR A 26 -8.83 18.40 3.53
C TYR A 26 -10.26 18.46 4.07
N GLU A 27 -10.98 19.53 3.72
CA GLU A 27 -12.41 19.60 3.96
C GLU A 27 -13.15 18.55 3.12
N TYR A 28 -13.90 17.66 3.76
CA TYR A 28 -14.57 16.55 3.07
C TYR A 28 -15.53 17.01 1.96
N GLN A 29 -16.17 18.16 2.16
CA GLN A 29 -17.15 18.76 1.24
C GLN A 29 -16.52 19.23 -0.10
N GLN A 30 -15.18 19.30 -0.17
CA GLN A 30 -14.45 19.60 -1.40
C GLN A 30 -14.31 18.36 -2.31
N PHE A 31 -14.64 17.17 -1.81
CA PHE A 31 -14.71 15.96 -2.62
C PHE A 31 -16.11 15.76 -3.20
N ASN A 32 -16.19 15.48 -4.51
CA ASN A 32 -17.43 15.13 -5.18
C ASN A 32 -17.27 13.85 -6.03
N ASN A 33 -18.39 13.34 -6.53
CA ASN A 33 -18.42 12.12 -7.36
C ASN A 33 -17.66 10.94 -6.70
N ILE A 34 -17.93 10.75 -5.40
CA ILE A 34 -17.29 9.73 -4.57
C ILE A 34 -17.83 8.37 -4.96
N GLN A 35 -16.96 7.48 -5.43
CA GLN A 35 -17.31 6.15 -5.91
C GLN A 35 -16.45 5.11 -5.20
N HIS A 36 -17.08 4.08 -4.65
CA HIS A 36 -16.35 2.94 -4.08
C HIS A 36 -15.57 2.20 -5.17
N ILE A 37 -14.29 1.92 -4.93
CA ILE A 37 -13.40 1.26 -5.91
C ILE A 37 -12.71 0.01 -5.35
N GLY A 38 -12.76 -0.22 -4.03
CA GLY A 38 -12.13 -1.39 -3.44
C GLY A 38 -12.37 -1.50 -1.93
N THR A 39 -12.18 -2.71 -1.43
CA THR A 39 -12.26 -3.02 0.01
C THR A 39 -11.05 -3.86 0.36
N GLY A 40 -10.32 -3.48 1.41
CA GLY A 40 -9.20 -4.23 1.97
C GLY A 40 -9.51 -4.68 3.40
N GLY A 41 -8.52 -5.28 4.08
CA GLY A 41 -8.70 -5.77 5.46
C GLY A 41 -9.00 -4.66 6.48
N PHE A 42 -8.51 -3.44 6.24
CA PHE A 42 -8.63 -2.32 7.17
C PHE A 42 -9.77 -1.36 6.84
N GLY A 43 -10.41 -1.49 5.68
CA GLY A 43 -11.49 -0.58 5.29
C GLY A 43 -11.77 -0.53 3.80
N LYS A 44 -12.32 0.60 3.35
CA LYS A 44 -12.78 0.80 1.97
C LYS A 44 -12.00 1.93 1.31
N VAL A 45 -11.83 1.84 0.00
CA VAL A 45 -11.21 2.87 -0.82
C VAL A 45 -12.25 3.40 -1.80
N TYR A 46 -12.30 4.73 -1.90
CA TYR A 46 -13.18 5.46 -2.78
C TYR A 46 -12.36 6.34 -3.72
N ARG A 47 -12.75 6.43 -4.99
CA ARG A 47 -12.28 7.49 -5.88
C ARG A 47 -13.15 8.72 -5.66
N ALA A 48 -12.55 9.89 -5.51
CA ALA A 48 -13.24 11.16 -5.48
C ALA A 48 -12.59 12.18 -6.43
N ASN A 49 -13.39 13.11 -6.94
CA ASN A 49 -12.89 14.26 -7.69
C ASN A 49 -12.75 15.45 -6.72
N TRP A 50 -11.70 16.24 -6.90
CA TRP A 50 -11.59 17.53 -6.21
C TRP A 50 -12.47 18.56 -6.88
N LYS A 51 -13.22 19.33 -6.08
CA LYS A 51 -14.16 20.32 -6.59
C LYS A 51 -13.44 21.33 -7.49
N ASN A 52 -14.09 21.66 -8.61
CA ASN A 52 -13.59 22.59 -9.62
C ASN A 52 -12.21 22.21 -10.21
N SER A 53 -11.84 20.93 -10.17
CA SER A 53 -10.61 20.41 -10.74
C SER A 53 -10.84 19.05 -11.41
N GLU A 54 -10.01 18.72 -12.39
CA GLU A 54 -9.94 17.38 -12.96
C GLU A 54 -9.15 16.41 -12.06
N LYS A 55 -8.50 16.92 -11.00
CA LYS A 55 -7.69 16.12 -10.09
C LYS A 55 -8.55 15.11 -9.32
N LYS A 56 -8.12 13.85 -9.36
CA LYS A 56 -8.74 12.72 -8.66
C LYS A 56 -7.90 12.30 -7.46
N PHE A 57 -8.58 11.80 -6.44
CA PHE A 57 -7.99 11.32 -5.20
C PHE A 57 -8.56 9.95 -4.85
N ALA A 58 -7.76 9.14 -4.17
CA ALA A 58 -8.22 7.95 -3.46
C ALA A 58 -8.47 8.34 -1.99
N LEU A 59 -9.66 8.08 -1.49
CA LEU A 59 -10.03 8.27 -0.10
C LEU A 59 -10.14 6.91 0.58
N LYS A 60 -9.28 6.64 1.57
CA LYS A 60 -9.30 5.39 2.33
C LYS A 60 -10.03 5.60 3.65
N SER A 61 -11.20 4.98 3.79
CA SER A 61 -11.95 4.90 5.04
C SER A 61 -11.55 3.66 5.82
N PHE A 62 -11.90 3.63 7.11
CA PHE A 62 -11.68 2.50 8.00
C PHE A 62 -13.01 1.95 8.54
N PHE A 63 -13.07 0.68 8.92
CA PHE A 63 -14.32 0.04 9.37
C PHE A 63 -14.75 0.47 10.78
N SER A 64 -13.78 0.69 11.66
CA SER A 64 -13.95 1.17 13.04
C SER A 64 -12.86 2.19 13.35
N LEU A 65 -13.11 3.06 14.32
CA LEU A 65 -12.06 3.89 14.93
C LEU A 65 -11.79 3.41 16.34
N ASP A 66 -11.24 2.21 16.41
CA ASP A 66 -10.59 1.73 17.63
C ASP A 66 -9.13 2.22 17.69
N ASN A 67 -8.52 2.07 18.86
CA ASN A 67 -7.13 2.46 19.10
C ASN A 67 -6.14 1.79 18.12
N ILE A 68 -6.42 0.56 17.68
CA ILE A 68 -5.58 -0.15 16.71
C ILE A 68 -5.61 0.57 15.36
N THR A 69 -6.80 0.93 14.90
CA THR A 69 -6.98 1.65 13.64
C THR A 69 -6.33 3.03 13.66
N VAL A 70 -6.51 3.79 14.74
CA VAL A 70 -5.89 5.12 14.85
C VAL A 70 -4.36 5.01 14.86
N LYS A 71 -3.80 4.00 15.55
CA LYS A 71 -2.36 3.73 15.49
C LYS A 71 -1.87 3.41 14.08
N GLU A 72 -2.62 2.62 13.32
CA GLU A 72 -2.27 2.34 11.92
C GLU A 72 -2.36 3.60 11.06
N ILE A 73 -3.36 4.47 11.24
CA ILE A 73 -3.43 5.78 10.57
C ILE A 73 -2.18 6.62 10.86
N VAL A 74 -1.83 6.77 12.14
CA VAL A 74 -0.64 7.53 12.57
C VAL A 74 0.64 6.93 12.00
N ARG A 75 0.75 5.60 12.00
CA ARG A 75 1.89 4.88 11.45
C ARG A 75 2.05 5.13 9.95
N GLU A 76 0.97 5.04 9.19
CA GLU A 76 0.96 5.33 7.75
C GLU A 76 1.35 6.78 7.47
N LEU A 77 0.80 7.75 8.20
CA LEU A 77 1.16 9.17 8.04
C LEU A 77 2.65 9.43 8.31
N LYS A 78 3.22 8.77 9.32
CA LYS A 78 4.66 8.88 9.64
C LYS A 78 5.52 8.29 8.54
N ILE A 79 5.24 7.05 8.12
CA ILE A 79 5.97 6.36 7.04
C ILE A 79 5.92 7.19 5.76
N GLN A 80 4.74 7.66 5.37
CA GLN A 80 4.53 8.40 4.13
C GLN A 80 5.37 9.69 4.09
N ARG A 81 5.49 10.39 5.21
CA ARG A 81 6.34 11.58 5.30
C ARG A 81 7.82 11.26 5.02
N ASP A 82 8.29 10.10 5.44
CA ASP A 82 9.69 9.71 5.29
C ASP A 82 10.00 9.24 3.85
N VAL A 83 8.97 8.89 3.05
CA VAL A 83 9.16 8.32 1.70
C VAL A 83 8.42 9.04 0.55
N ASP A 84 7.72 10.16 0.79
CA ASP A 84 6.90 10.89 -0.20
C ASP A 84 7.68 11.39 -1.44
N PHE A 85 9.02 11.40 -1.34
CA PHE A 85 9.90 11.76 -2.46
C PHE A 85 9.99 10.68 -3.55
N HIS A 86 9.55 9.44 -3.29
CA HIS A 86 9.75 8.32 -4.20
C HIS A 86 8.54 8.06 -5.11
N ASP A 87 8.71 8.23 -6.43
CA ASP A 87 7.61 8.17 -7.41
C ASP A 87 6.91 6.79 -7.56
N ASN A 88 7.52 5.71 -7.08
CA ASN A 88 6.89 4.38 -7.07
C ASN A 88 6.14 4.04 -5.76
N ILE A 89 5.94 5.02 -4.87
CA ILE A 89 5.13 4.88 -3.67
C ILE A 89 3.92 5.80 -3.79
N ILE A 90 2.72 5.27 -3.58
CA ILE A 90 1.47 6.07 -3.62
C ILE A 90 1.55 7.14 -2.56
N ARG A 91 1.47 8.41 -2.98
CA ARG A 91 1.55 9.55 -2.06
C ARG A 91 0.34 9.63 -1.15
N CYS A 92 0.57 9.86 0.15
CA CYS A 92 -0.47 10.31 1.07
C CYS A 92 -0.40 11.83 1.22
N TYR A 93 -1.41 12.52 0.70
CA TYR A 93 -1.46 13.98 0.75
C TYR A 93 -1.89 14.53 2.10
N GLY A 94 -2.50 13.70 2.96
CA GLY A 94 -2.97 14.08 4.28
C GLY A 94 -4.26 13.35 4.65
N ILE A 95 -5.13 14.02 5.39
CA ILE A 95 -6.37 13.42 5.93
C ILE A 95 -7.60 14.27 5.65
N THR A 96 -8.76 13.63 5.73
CA THR A 96 -10.07 14.29 5.77
C THR A 96 -10.90 13.65 6.87
N LYS A 97 -11.91 14.36 7.36
CA LYS A 97 -12.80 13.88 8.41
C LYS A 97 -14.23 13.87 7.90
N LEU A 98 -14.91 12.74 8.04
CA LEU A 98 -16.34 12.64 7.79
C LEU A 98 -17.06 12.67 9.13
N GLU A 99 -17.72 13.79 9.42
CA GLU A 99 -18.61 13.91 10.56
C GLU A 99 -19.85 13.05 10.31
N SER A 100 -20.07 12.07 11.18
CA SER A 100 -21.28 11.26 11.21
C SER A 100 -21.80 11.22 12.64
N ASP A 101 -23.11 10.95 12.81
CA ASP A 101 -23.94 11.21 14.00
C ASP A 101 -23.46 10.72 15.39
N ASN A 102 -22.23 10.22 15.55
CA ASN A 102 -21.53 10.15 16.86
C ASN A 102 -20.02 9.87 16.76
N HIS A 103 -19.39 9.86 15.56
CA HIS A 103 -17.98 9.51 15.41
C HIS A 103 -17.26 10.34 14.34
N ASN A 104 -16.08 10.81 14.73
CA ASN A 104 -15.13 11.56 13.92
C ASN A 104 -14.29 10.61 13.05
N ASN A 105 -14.79 10.23 11.87
CA ASN A 105 -14.12 9.23 11.04
C ASN A 105 -13.00 9.85 10.18
N TYR A 106 -11.74 9.66 10.58
CA TYR A 106 -10.56 10.05 9.78
C TYR A 106 -10.38 9.13 8.59
N TRP A 107 -10.18 9.72 7.42
CA TRP A 107 -9.88 9.03 6.18
C TRP A 107 -8.56 9.56 5.62
N LEU A 108 -7.78 8.69 4.98
CA LEU A 108 -6.55 9.12 4.28
C LEU A 108 -6.90 9.67 2.91
N VAL A 109 -6.28 10.80 2.55
CA VAL A 109 -6.36 11.41 1.22
C VAL A 109 -5.10 11.04 0.46
N MET A 110 -5.23 10.22 -0.58
CA MET A 110 -4.10 9.58 -1.26
C MET A 110 -4.14 9.86 -2.76
N GLU A 111 -2.99 9.66 -3.41
CA GLU A 111 -2.88 9.61 -4.86
C GLU A 111 -3.80 8.54 -5.44
N TYR A 112 -4.49 8.91 -6.53
CA TYR A 112 -5.34 7.98 -7.25
C TYR A 112 -4.58 7.34 -8.41
N ALA A 113 -4.27 6.05 -8.27
CA ALA A 113 -3.75 5.23 -9.36
C ALA A 113 -4.91 4.77 -10.28
N ASP A 114 -4.95 5.30 -11.49
CA ASP A 114 -6.04 5.08 -12.46
C ASP A 114 -5.99 3.72 -13.18
N GLY A 115 -4.85 3.02 -13.10
CA GLY A 115 -4.69 1.64 -13.57
C GLY A 115 -5.39 0.57 -12.72
N GLY A 116 -5.93 0.94 -11.55
CA GLY A 116 -6.49 0.00 -10.58
C GLY A 116 -5.42 -0.81 -9.84
N ASN A 117 -5.81 -1.87 -9.13
CA ASN A 117 -4.84 -2.70 -8.42
C ASN A 117 -4.07 -3.62 -9.38
N LEU A 118 -2.81 -3.93 -9.00
CA LEU A 118 -1.87 -4.71 -9.81
C LEU A 118 -2.44 -6.07 -10.25
N ARG A 119 -3.15 -6.78 -9.38
CA ARG A 119 -3.74 -8.09 -9.71
C ARG A 119 -4.80 -7.99 -10.78
N CYS A 120 -5.76 -7.08 -10.65
CA CYS A 120 -6.77 -6.85 -11.68
C CYS A 120 -6.14 -6.41 -13.00
N TYR A 121 -5.11 -5.56 -12.92
CA TYR A 121 -4.38 -5.10 -14.09
C TYR A 121 -3.69 -6.26 -14.81
N LEU A 122 -2.93 -7.09 -14.09
CA LEU A 122 -2.23 -8.25 -14.62
C LEU A 122 -3.23 -9.26 -15.20
N LYS A 123 -4.30 -9.62 -14.47
CA LYS A 123 -5.34 -10.55 -14.97
C LYS A 123 -5.96 -10.09 -16.30
N LYS A 124 -6.19 -8.79 -16.45
CA LYS A 124 -6.81 -8.21 -17.66
C LYS A 124 -5.83 -8.11 -18.83
N ASN A 125 -4.56 -7.83 -18.56
CA ASN A 125 -3.59 -7.46 -19.58
C ASN A 125 -2.46 -8.47 -19.80
N PHE A 126 -2.45 -9.61 -19.09
CA PHE A 126 -1.32 -10.55 -19.09
C PHE A 126 -0.82 -10.94 -20.47
N SER A 127 -1.73 -11.21 -21.42
CA SER A 127 -1.40 -11.60 -22.80
C SER A 127 -0.92 -10.45 -23.67
N ARG A 128 -1.17 -9.20 -23.27
CA ARG A 128 -0.75 -7.98 -23.97
C ARG A 128 0.57 -7.43 -23.46
N LEU A 129 0.93 -7.75 -22.22
CA LEU A 129 2.16 -7.30 -21.60
C LEU A 129 3.35 -8.08 -22.15
N THR A 130 4.31 -7.32 -22.69
CA THR A 130 5.62 -7.85 -23.07
C THR A 130 6.42 -8.23 -21.83
N TRP A 131 7.54 -8.93 -22.03
CA TRP A 131 8.47 -9.19 -20.93
C TRP A 131 9.10 -7.89 -20.39
N ASP A 132 9.34 -6.91 -21.25
CA ASP A 132 9.85 -5.60 -20.84
C ASP A 132 8.85 -4.84 -19.96
N ASP A 133 7.55 -4.92 -20.26
CA ASP A 133 6.52 -4.32 -19.40
C ASP A 133 6.51 -4.96 -18.00
N LYS A 134 6.54 -6.29 -17.95
CA LYS A 134 6.55 -7.07 -16.70
C LYS A 134 7.81 -6.77 -15.88
N TYR A 135 8.93 -6.65 -16.57
CA TYR A 135 10.21 -6.28 -15.99
C TYR A 135 10.17 -4.87 -15.39
N ASN A 136 9.65 -3.89 -16.14
CA ASN A 136 9.54 -2.52 -15.66
C ASN A 136 8.66 -2.43 -14.41
N MET A 137 7.57 -3.19 -14.36
CA MET A 137 6.74 -3.30 -13.15
C MET A 137 7.53 -3.89 -11.97
N ALA A 138 8.26 -4.99 -12.18
CA ALA A 138 9.07 -5.61 -11.15
C ALA A 138 10.19 -4.69 -10.64
N TYR A 139 10.81 -3.93 -11.55
CA TYR A 139 11.83 -2.94 -11.24
C TYR A 139 11.26 -1.79 -10.39
N GLN A 140 10.13 -1.20 -10.79
CA GLN A 140 9.46 -0.15 -10.02
C GLN A 140 9.08 -0.60 -8.60
N LEU A 141 8.52 -1.80 -8.46
CA LEU A 141 8.23 -2.39 -7.15
C LEU A 141 9.50 -2.59 -6.32
N SER A 142 10.58 -3.04 -6.97
CA SER A 142 11.86 -3.24 -6.29
C SER A 142 12.47 -1.91 -5.82
N CYS A 143 12.32 -0.83 -6.61
CA CYS A 143 12.74 0.51 -6.22
C CYS A 143 11.97 1.00 -4.99
N ALA A 144 10.64 0.84 -4.98
CA ALA A 144 9.80 1.21 -3.85
C ALA A 144 10.20 0.46 -2.56
N VAL A 145 10.39 -0.87 -2.65
CA VAL A 145 10.81 -1.69 -1.49
C VAL A 145 12.23 -1.31 -1.04
N SER A 146 13.13 -1.02 -1.96
CA SER A 146 14.48 -0.54 -1.65
C SER A 146 14.47 0.79 -0.91
N CYS A 147 13.63 1.74 -1.35
CA CYS A 147 13.40 3.00 -0.65
C CYS A 147 12.94 2.78 0.80
N LEU A 148 11.91 1.94 1.00
CA LEU A 148 11.43 1.61 2.35
C LEU A 148 12.54 0.99 3.21
N HIS A 149 13.30 0.03 2.68
CA HIS A 149 14.35 -0.65 3.43
C HIS A 149 15.51 0.28 3.80
N ASN A 150 15.86 1.25 2.94
CA ASN A 150 16.89 2.24 3.24
C ASN A 150 16.49 3.17 4.40
N GLU A 151 15.20 3.45 4.55
CA GLU A 151 14.64 4.17 5.70
C GLU A 151 14.39 3.26 6.93
N GLY A 152 14.83 1.99 6.88
CA GLY A 152 14.63 1.02 7.96
C GLY A 152 13.19 0.52 8.10
N ILE A 153 12.35 0.71 7.08
CA ILE A 153 10.93 0.38 7.08
C ILE A 153 10.72 -0.96 6.37
N VAL A 154 10.09 -1.92 7.05
CA VAL A 154 9.65 -3.18 6.45
C VAL A 154 8.17 -3.07 6.08
N HIS A 155 7.82 -3.29 4.81
CA HIS A 155 6.44 -3.17 4.32
C HIS A 155 5.46 -4.12 5.03
N ARG A 156 5.90 -5.35 5.34
CA ARG A 156 5.17 -6.43 6.07
C ARG A 156 3.94 -7.02 5.37
N ASP A 157 3.33 -6.32 4.43
CA ASP A 157 2.13 -6.80 3.73
C ASP A 157 2.22 -6.58 2.20
N LEU A 158 3.36 -6.93 1.60
CA LEU A 158 3.56 -6.78 0.15
C LEU A 158 2.93 -7.96 -0.58
N HIS A 159 1.71 -7.81 -1.08
CA HIS A 159 1.01 -8.84 -1.85
C HIS A 159 0.11 -8.25 -2.94
N SER A 160 -0.24 -9.07 -3.93
CA SER A 160 -1.11 -8.63 -5.04
C SER A 160 -2.61 -8.69 -4.71
N GLY A 161 -3.00 -9.08 -3.49
CA GLY A 161 -4.40 -9.19 -3.09
C GLY A 161 -5.02 -10.58 -3.20
N GLU A 162 -4.22 -11.65 -3.33
CA GLU A 162 -4.71 -13.04 -3.16
C GLU A 162 -5.05 -13.30 -1.69
N GLN A 163 -6.14 -14.05 -1.45
CA GLN A 163 -6.41 -14.58 -0.11
C GLN A 163 -5.45 -15.73 0.15
N TYR A 164 -4.87 -15.76 1.33
CA TYR A 164 -4.04 -16.86 1.80
C TYR A 164 -4.59 -17.33 3.13
N ASP A 165 -4.49 -18.64 3.37
CA ASP A 165 -4.86 -19.24 4.64
C ASP A 165 -3.63 -19.86 5.31
N VAL A 166 -3.85 -20.39 6.51
CA VAL A 166 -2.79 -21.05 7.29
C VAL A 166 -2.27 -22.30 6.58
N GLY A 167 -3.11 -22.97 5.77
CA GLY A 167 -2.71 -24.13 4.98
C GLY A 167 -1.64 -23.76 3.96
N LEU A 168 -1.88 -22.71 3.17
CA LEU A 168 -0.92 -22.19 2.21
C LEU A 168 0.38 -21.73 2.88
N ALA A 169 0.30 -21.10 4.06
CA ALA A 169 1.48 -20.71 4.82
C ALA A 169 2.31 -21.92 5.27
N LEU A 170 1.65 -22.99 5.73
CA LEU A 170 2.30 -24.25 6.10
C LEU A 170 2.95 -24.92 4.88
N ASP A 171 2.24 -24.97 3.77
CA ASP A 171 2.72 -25.50 2.50
C ASP A 171 4.00 -24.79 2.04
N ILE A 172 4.00 -23.45 2.04
CA ILE A 172 5.18 -22.63 1.71
C ILE A 172 6.33 -22.92 2.69
N SER A 173 6.04 -23.08 3.98
CA SER A 173 7.05 -23.43 4.99
C SER A 173 7.68 -24.81 4.77
N GLN A 174 6.93 -25.73 4.16
CA GLN A 174 7.40 -27.06 3.76
C GLN A 174 8.11 -27.07 2.40
N GLY A 175 8.32 -25.90 1.80
CA GLY A 175 9.06 -25.75 0.55
C GLY A 175 8.20 -25.71 -0.71
N ILE A 176 6.87 -25.64 -0.59
CA ILE A 176 6.01 -25.41 -1.76
C ILE A 176 6.35 -24.04 -2.36
N ARG A 177 6.57 -24.03 -3.67
CA ARG A 177 6.85 -22.84 -4.49
C ARG A 177 6.01 -22.91 -5.76
N GLU A 178 5.84 -21.77 -6.41
CA GLU A 178 5.10 -21.73 -7.66
C GLU A 178 5.83 -22.54 -8.75
N THR A 179 5.05 -23.10 -9.68
CA THR A 179 5.60 -23.73 -10.87
C THR A 179 6.11 -22.68 -11.84
N ILE A 180 7.16 -23.02 -12.60
CA ILE A 180 7.69 -22.12 -13.63
C ILE A 180 6.57 -21.82 -14.64
N VAL A 181 6.26 -20.53 -14.81
CA VAL A 181 5.30 -20.08 -15.82
C VAL A 181 5.89 -20.33 -17.22
N PRO A 182 5.17 -21.01 -18.12
CA PRO A 182 5.63 -21.24 -19.49
C PRO A 182 6.06 -19.94 -20.18
N ASP A 183 7.05 -20.05 -21.07
CA ASP A 183 7.60 -18.94 -21.87
C ASP A 183 8.28 -17.82 -21.05
N THR A 184 8.59 -18.09 -19.78
CA THR A 184 9.39 -17.17 -18.94
C THR A 184 10.87 -17.22 -19.34
N PRO A 185 11.52 -16.09 -19.66
CA PRO A 185 12.94 -16.10 -20.01
C PRO A 185 13.78 -16.54 -18.81
N ASN A 186 14.84 -17.30 -19.09
CA ASN A 186 15.66 -17.96 -18.08
C ASN A 186 16.24 -17.01 -17.02
N GLU A 187 16.59 -15.78 -17.40
CA GLU A 187 17.11 -14.80 -16.45
C GLU A 187 16.07 -14.40 -15.39
N TYR A 188 14.78 -14.29 -15.77
CA TYR A 188 13.70 -14.05 -14.81
C TYR A 188 13.50 -15.24 -13.89
N ILE A 189 13.53 -16.46 -14.44
CA ILE A 189 13.46 -17.70 -13.65
C ILE A 189 14.52 -17.67 -12.56
N LYS A 190 15.78 -17.36 -12.91
CA LYS A 190 16.88 -17.28 -11.93
C LYS A 190 16.64 -16.20 -10.86
N ILE A 191 16.07 -15.04 -11.24
CA ILE A 191 15.80 -13.96 -10.28
C ILE A 191 14.74 -14.38 -9.27
N TYR A 192 13.52 -14.72 -9.70
CA TYR A 192 12.44 -15.00 -8.75
C TYR A 192 12.66 -16.30 -7.98
N THR A 193 13.30 -17.31 -8.60
CA THR A 193 13.60 -18.55 -7.87
C THR A 193 14.62 -18.36 -6.76
N LYS A 194 15.54 -17.40 -6.90
CA LYS A 194 16.47 -17.05 -5.82
C LYS A 194 15.78 -16.24 -4.72
N CYS A 195 14.79 -15.42 -5.05
CA CYS A 195 14.04 -14.61 -4.08
C CYS A 195 13.26 -15.45 -3.07
N TRP A 196 12.83 -16.66 -3.44
CA TRP A 196 12.06 -17.54 -2.55
C TRP A 196 12.86 -18.74 -2.04
N ASP A 197 14.20 -18.64 -1.99
CA ASP A 197 15.05 -19.71 -1.45
C ASP A 197 14.55 -20.20 -0.08
N GLY A 198 14.62 -21.50 0.17
CA GLY A 198 14.18 -22.11 1.42
C GLY A 198 14.92 -21.54 2.62
N GLU A 199 16.21 -21.23 2.44
CA GLU A 199 17.07 -20.61 3.44
C GLU A 199 17.01 -19.08 3.29
N PRO A 200 16.48 -18.34 4.28
CA PRO A 200 16.37 -16.88 4.20
C PRO A 200 17.68 -16.17 3.89
N ASP A 201 18.81 -16.65 4.42
CA ASP A 201 20.12 -16.02 4.23
C ASP A 201 20.66 -16.17 2.79
N ASN A 202 20.12 -17.12 2.01
CA ASN A 202 20.47 -17.28 0.61
C ASN A 202 19.70 -16.32 -0.31
N ARG A 203 18.64 -15.70 0.21
CA ARG A 203 17.79 -14.80 -0.58
C ARG A 203 18.54 -13.49 -0.84
N PRO A 204 18.47 -12.97 -2.07
CA PRO A 204 19.12 -11.71 -2.40
C PRO A 204 18.47 -10.55 -1.65
N THR A 205 19.28 -9.54 -1.32
CA THR A 205 18.73 -8.25 -0.88
C THR A 205 18.00 -7.57 -2.03
N ILE A 206 17.11 -6.63 -1.72
CA ILE A 206 16.41 -5.87 -2.76
C ILE A 206 17.38 -5.11 -3.68
N TYR A 207 18.50 -4.63 -3.13
CA TYR A 207 19.59 -4.02 -3.91
C TYR A 207 20.22 -5.00 -4.90
N GLN A 208 20.49 -6.24 -4.47
CA GLN A 208 21.03 -7.27 -5.37
C GLN A 208 20.03 -7.67 -6.46
N ASN A 209 18.72 -7.62 -6.17
CA ASN A 209 17.69 -7.83 -7.17
C ASN A 209 17.64 -6.68 -8.18
N LEU A 210 17.66 -5.43 -7.72
CA LEU A 210 17.71 -4.25 -8.57
C LEU A 210 18.89 -4.28 -9.55
N MET A 211 20.09 -4.60 -9.06
CA MET A 211 21.30 -4.70 -9.89
C MET A 211 21.24 -5.81 -10.95
N ARG A 212 20.40 -6.82 -10.76
CA ARG A 212 20.18 -7.89 -11.76
C ARG A 212 19.06 -7.58 -12.72
N LEU A 213 18.20 -6.64 -12.33
CA LEU A 213 17.21 -6.14 -13.24
C LEU A 213 17.96 -5.25 -14.25
N LEU A 214 18.78 -4.27 -13.82
CA LEU A 214 19.54 -3.38 -14.73
C LEU A 214 20.39 -4.12 -15.77
#